data_AF-A0A840PAK8-F1
#
_entry.id   AF-A0A840PAK8-F1
#
_cell.length_a   1.000
_cell.length_b   1.000
_cell.length_c   1.000
_cell.angle_alpha   90.00
_cell.angle_beta   90.00
_cell.angle_gamma   90.00
#
_symmetry.space_group_name_H-M   'P 1'
#
loop_
_entity.id
_entity.type
_entity.pdbx_description
1 polymer ?
#
loop_
_entity_poly.entity_id
_entity_poly.type
_entity_poly.pdbx_seq_one_letter_code
_entity_poly.pdbx_strand_id
1 'polypeptide(L)'
;MAPGLLVPEFGWSYFGPGGFCPGGEFYMGEDNPLWDVVAFVPLLFYGAVPAVALAFTAHWLSTRIGRPRIGRVSARTIAATALVAHGVGPLAFLVDVAGDSRCLFSEWGGPEGASLLVGPNLAATAAALCVFSAVRRPRHRLRTMLRRLARARWFRRTGAVAAALAVLGLVPTADLGSGPIAAPGSCPPTTPGTPRVPIGEQAFLCAARQGHGFDAVPDHALLAYGRAQCAAYPRVTHYVHAIASICPPAAADVLREITAQEAAYARREAAAQAICDRSRHRPRIKPVLVAHVREFSEIGMEAYEDHEDSAQEVSVMHGDLVGSAPGHLSISFSPEYEACVTTEVYRRRPPVEVKGWDQVIEVGYHSPTGDFVLRDPMAEPELPNLAVAGKGHYRVRVHYREPDWDAFTPQHLLIMIYPGRGDQVIDLKRAPS
;
A
#
# COMPACT_ATOMS: atom_id res chain seq x y z
N MET A 1 -14.46 18.13 -15.56
CA MET A 1 -13.80 17.29 -14.55
C MET A 1 -12.39 17.04 -15.03
N ALA A 2 -11.39 17.56 -14.33
CA ALA A 2 -10.01 17.14 -14.58
C ALA A 2 -9.89 15.72 -14.00
N PRO A 3 -9.38 14.72 -14.75
CA PRO A 3 -9.16 13.40 -14.18
C PRO A 3 -8.23 13.57 -12.99
N GLY A 4 -8.73 13.22 -11.80
CA GLY A 4 -7.89 13.11 -10.64
C GLY A 4 -6.84 12.06 -10.96
N LEU A 5 -5.60 12.49 -11.11
CA LEU A 5 -4.44 11.62 -11.11
C LEU A 5 -4.44 10.89 -9.76
N LEU A 6 -5.13 9.76 -9.70
CA LEU A 6 -4.88 8.74 -8.71
C LEU A 6 -3.48 8.26 -9.03
N VAL A 7 -2.49 8.86 -8.36
CA VAL A 7 -1.18 8.25 -8.25
C VAL A 7 -1.49 6.89 -7.60
N PRO A 8 -1.31 5.77 -8.30
CA PRO A 8 -1.46 4.47 -7.68
C PRO A 8 -0.62 4.50 -6.41
N GLU A 9 -1.17 4.05 -5.29
CA GLU A 9 -0.35 3.66 -4.16
C GLU A 9 0.54 2.51 -4.66
N PHE A 10 1.65 2.88 -5.28
CA PHE A 10 2.64 1.94 -5.76
C PHE A 10 3.26 1.35 -4.51
N GLY A 11 2.71 0.21 -4.08
CA GLY A 11 3.42 -0.73 -3.24
C GLY A 11 4.78 -0.94 -3.89
N TRP A 12 5.82 -0.48 -3.19
CA TRP A 12 7.21 -0.48 -3.59
C TRP A 12 7.61 -1.83 -4.22
N SER A 13 7.52 -1.93 -5.54
CA SER A 13 7.83 -3.15 -6.28
C SER A 13 9.21 -2.98 -6.92
N TYR A 14 10.20 -3.61 -6.30
CA TYR A 14 11.64 -3.37 -6.40
C TYR A 14 12.33 -3.88 -7.69
N PHE A 15 11.63 -4.17 -8.79
CA PHE A 15 12.28 -4.77 -9.97
C PHE A 15 12.71 -3.73 -11.01
N GLY A 16 13.81 -3.03 -10.73
CA GLY A 16 14.56 -2.25 -11.73
C GLY A 16 15.67 -3.09 -12.38
N PRO A 17 16.18 -2.70 -13.58
CA PRO A 17 17.25 -3.41 -14.30
C PRO A 17 18.66 -3.27 -13.67
N GLY A 18 18.74 -2.86 -12.40
CA GLY A 18 19.98 -2.90 -11.61
C GLY A 18 20.42 -4.35 -11.39
N GLY A 19 21.74 -4.60 -11.33
CA GLY A 19 22.24 -5.93 -11.01
C GLY A 19 21.67 -6.44 -9.69
N PHE A 20 21.35 -7.73 -9.61
CA PHE A 20 20.80 -8.36 -8.40
C PHE A 20 21.78 -8.21 -7.22
N CYS A 21 21.38 -7.47 -6.20
CA CYS A 21 22.13 -7.25 -4.96
C CYS A 21 21.45 -8.08 -3.84
N PRO A 22 21.88 -9.34 -3.63
CA PRO A 22 21.17 -10.28 -2.77
C PRO A 22 21.03 -9.80 -1.31
N GLY A 23 22.00 -9.02 -0.83
CA GLY A 23 21.98 -8.41 0.49
C GLY A 23 20.87 -7.37 0.60
N GLY A 24 20.78 -6.42 -0.33
CA GLY A 24 19.75 -5.40 -0.38
C GLY A 24 18.35 -6.00 -0.52
N GLU A 25 18.18 -6.95 -1.45
CA GLU A 25 16.92 -7.68 -1.62
C GLU A 25 16.49 -8.42 -0.35
N PHE A 26 17.44 -9.11 0.31
CA PHE A 26 17.17 -9.76 1.59
C PHE A 26 16.86 -8.75 2.70
N TYR A 27 17.63 -7.66 2.78
CA TYR A 27 17.43 -6.61 3.78
C TYR A 27 16.05 -6.00 3.61
N MET A 28 15.68 -5.56 2.41
CA MET A 28 14.39 -4.90 2.15
C MET A 28 13.20 -5.87 2.26
N GLY A 29 13.38 -7.14 1.89
CA GLY A 29 12.35 -8.17 2.04
C GLY A 29 12.09 -8.56 3.50
N GLU A 30 13.14 -8.65 4.32
CA GLU A 30 13.04 -9.02 5.74
C GLU A 30 12.95 -7.79 6.68
N ASP A 31 13.16 -6.55 6.18
CA ASP A 31 13.07 -5.36 7.02
C ASP A 31 11.65 -5.20 7.54
N ASN A 32 10.61 -5.48 6.74
CA ASN A 32 9.22 -5.33 7.22
C ASN A 32 8.92 -6.04 8.55
N PRO A 33 9.14 -7.36 8.71
CA PRO A 33 8.89 -8.03 9.99
C PRO A 33 9.87 -7.62 11.10
N LEU A 34 11.13 -7.31 10.78
CA LEU A 34 12.11 -6.88 11.78
C LEU A 34 11.88 -5.43 12.24
N TRP A 35 11.41 -4.58 11.35
CA TRP A 35 11.08 -3.18 11.60
C TRP A 35 9.89 -3.08 12.54
N ASP A 36 8.85 -3.90 12.36
CA ASP A 36 7.76 -4.01 13.33
C ASP A 36 8.29 -4.40 14.72
N VAL A 37 9.18 -5.41 14.80
CA VAL A 37 9.78 -5.81 16.08
C VAL A 37 10.60 -4.68 16.69
N VAL A 38 11.40 -3.95 15.90
CA VAL A 38 12.22 -2.82 16.38
C VAL A 38 11.34 -1.64 16.80
N ALA A 39 10.26 -1.36 16.07
CA ALA A 39 9.34 -0.25 16.29
C ALA A 39 8.41 -0.47 17.48
N PHE A 40 8.09 -1.73 17.83
CA PHE A 40 7.18 -2.05 18.94
C PHE A 40 7.87 -2.59 20.20
N VAL A 41 9.16 -2.92 20.16
CA VAL A 41 9.91 -3.38 21.34
C VAL A 41 10.79 -2.25 21.88
N PRO A 42 10.43 -1.61 23.02
CA PRO A 42 11.16 -0.45 23.55
C PRO A 42 12.64 -0.73 23.85
N LEU A 43 13.04 -1.99 24.05
CA LEU A 43 14.44 -2.36 24.25
C LEU A 43 15.31 -2.15 23.00
N LEU A 44 14.72 -2.15 21.81
CA LEU A 44 15.40 -2.01 20.53
C LEU A 44 15.39 -0.57 20.00
N PHE A 45 14.69 0.35 20.67
CA PHE A 45 14.60 1.74 20.25
C PHE A 45 15.97 2.43 20.26
N TYR A 46 16.11 3.46 19.42
CA TYR A 46 17.30 4.30 19.34
C TYR A 46 18.59 3.49 19.11
N GLY A 47 18.56 2.49 18.22
CA GLY A 47 19.71 1.62 17.95
C GLY A 47 20.07 0.71 19.14
N ALA A 48 19.06 0.12 19.80
CA ALA A 48 19.20 -0.78 20.93
C ALA A 48 19.93 -0.22 22.17
N VAL A 49 19.99 1.11 22.34
CA VAL A 49 20.59 1.74 23.53
C VAL A 49 19.98 1.21 24.85
N PRO A 50 18.64 1.07 24.98
CA PRO A 50 18.06 0.52 26.21
C PRO A 50 18.44 -0.94 26.47
N ALA A 51 18.48 -1.78 25.43
CA ALA A 51 18.96 -3.16 25.52
C ALA A 51 20.41 -3.24 26.00
N VAL A 52 21.31 -2.43 25.43
CA VAL A 52 22.72 -2.39 25.84
C VAL A 52 22.86 -1.97 27.31
N ALA A 53 22.15 -0.93 27.74
CA ALA A 53 22.14 -0.48 29.13
C ALA A 53 21.60 -1.56 30.09
N LEU A 54 20.51 -2.24 29.72
CA LEU A 54 19.92 -3.34 30.48
C LEU A 54 20.91 -4.51 30.61
N ALA A 55 21.60 -4.87 29.53
CA ALA A 55 22.57 -5.97 29.51
C ALA A 55 23.73 -5.71 30.48
N PHE A 56 24.31 -4.50 30.47
CA PHE A 56 25.35 -4.13 31.41
C PHE A 56 24.86 -4.07 32.86
N THR A 57 23.66 -3.52 33.08
CA THR A 57 23.06 -3.43 34.42
C THR A 57 22.77 -4.82 35.00
N ALA A 58 22.18 -5.72 34.21
CA ALA A 58 21.92 -7.09 34.61
C ALA A 58 23.21 -7.85 34.95
N HIS A 59 24.26 -7.65 34.14
CA HIS A 59 25.57 -8.23 34.39
C HIS A 59 26.20 -7.70 35.70
N TRP A 60 26.17 -6.40 35.91
CA TRP A 60 26.73 -5.73 37.08
C TRP A 60 26.01 -6.15 38.36
N LEU A 61 24.67 -6.07 38.38
CA LEU A 61 23.86 -6.40 39.55
C LEU A 61 24.00 -7.88 39.94
N SER A 62 23.96 -8.79 38.96
CA SER A 62 24.17 -10.22 39.20
C SER A 62 25.56 -10.52 39.75
N THR A 63 26.56 -9.76 39.36
CA THR A 63 27.93 -9.90 39.90
C THR A 63 27.99 -9.44 41.35
N ARG A 64 27.27 -8.36 41.72
CA ARG A 64 27.16 -7.88 43.10
C ARG A 64 26.45 -8.87 44.03
N ILE A 65 25.43 -9.56 43.54
CA ILE A 65 24.64 -10.54 44.30
C ILE A 65 25.33 -11.93 44.35
N GLY A 66 26.54 -12.06 43.81
CA GLY A 66 27.27 -13.33 43.81
C GLY A 66 26.70 -14.38 42.83
N ARG A 67 25.86 -13.96 41.88
CA ARG A 67 25.25 -14.80 40.82
C ARG A 67 25.75 -14.45 39.41
N PRO A 68 27.07 -14.43 39.13
CA PRO A 68 27.61 -13.96 37.85
C PRO A 68 27.27 -14.86 36.65
N ARG A 69 26.72 -16.06 36.87
CA ARG A 69 26.21 -16.90 35.78
C ARG A 69 24.92 -16.31 35.18
N ILE A 70 23.98 -15.89 36.02
CA ILE A 70 22.68 -15.36 35.60
C ILE A 70 22.88 -14.09 34.76
N GLY A 71 23.57 -13.08 35.29
CA GLY A 71 23.81 -11.84 34.55
C GLY A 71 24.59 -11.99 33.24
N ARG A 72 25.44 -13.03 33.11
CA ARG A 72 26.08 -13.33 31.80
C ARG A 72 25.12 -13.93 30.80
N VAL A 73 24.21 -14.80 31.23
CA VAL A 73 23.19 -15.38 30.34
C VAL A 73 22.26 -14.27 29.88
N SER A 74 21.70 -13.49 30.81
CA SER A 74 20.81 -12.38 30.49
C SER A 74 21.44 -11.37 29.54
N ALA A 75 22.66 -10.90 29.83
CA ALA A 75 23.35 -9.95 28.97
C ALA A 75 23.66 -10.50 27.57
N ARG A 76 23.95 -11.80 27.45
CA ARG A 76 24.16 -12.46 26.14
C ARG A 76 22.87 -12.59 25.35
N THR A 77 21.77 -12.94 26.01
CA THR A 77 20.46 -13.04 25.36
C THR A 77 20.05 -11.66 24.84
N ILE A 78 20.15 -10.61 25.66
CA ILE A 78 19.82 -9.24 25.25
C ILE A 78 20.72 -8.77 24.08
N ALA A 79 22.04 -9.01 24.18
CA ALA A 79 22.96 -8.68 23.09
C ALA A 79 22.71 -9.50 21.81
N ALA A 80 22.29 -10.76 21.93
CA ALA A 80 21.92 -11.59 20.78
C ALA A 80 20.68 -11.02 20.08
N THR A 81 19.65 -10.64 20.84
CA THR A 81 18.44 -10.02 20.30
C THR A 81 18.76 -8.71 19.58
N ALA A 82 19.56 -7.82 20.20
CA ALA A 82 19.99 -6.58 19.55
C ALA A 82 20.82 -6.83 18.28
N LEU A 83 21.69 -7.85 18.29
CA LEU A 83 22.49 -8.22 17.13
C LEU A 83 21.66 -8.81 16.00
N VAL A 84 20.63 -9.59 16.30
CA VAL A 84 19.70 -10.10 15.27
C VAL A 84 18.89 -8.96 14.68
N ALA A 85 18.35 -8.08 15.52
CA ALA A 85 17.54 -6.94 15.07
C ALA A 85 18.31 -5.93 14.21
N HIS A 86 19.56 -5.61 14.58
CA HIS A 86 20.34 -4.56 13.91
C HIS A 86 21.52 -5.07 13.07
N GLY A 87 21.85 -6.36 13.15
CA GLY A 87 22.99 -6.93 12.44
C GLY A 87 22.71 -7.30 10.99
N VAL A 88 21.44 -7.44 10.61
CA VAL A 88 21.04 -7.85 9.25
C VAL A 88 21.47 -6.80 8.23
N GLY A 89 21.18 -5.52 8.44
CA GLY A 89 21.56 -4.45 7.50
C GLY A 89 23.06 -4.36 7.20
N PRO A 90 23.95 -4.24 8.21
CA PRO A 90 25.39 -4.22 7.99
C PRO A 90 25.91 -5.50 7.33
N LEU A 91 25.35 -6.66 7.65
CA LEU A 91 25.76 -7.92 7.04
C LEU A 91 25.33 -7.98 5.57
N ALA A 92 24.09 -7.62 5.27
CA ALA A 92 23.55 -7.51 3.92
C ALA A 92 24.39 -6.56 3.05
N PHE A 93 24.66 -5.35 3.57
CA PHE A 93 25.52 -4.37 2.91
C PHE A 93 26.92 -4.93 2.62
N LEU A 94 27.53 -5.59 3.61
CA LEU A 94 28.86 -6.19 3.43
C LEU A 94 28.85 -7.31 2.38
N VAL A 95 27.81 -8.13 2.33
CA VAL A 95 27.65 -9.19 1.32
C VAL A 95 27.60 -8.59 -0.07
N ASP A 96 26.79 -7.55 -0.26
CA ASP A 96 26.64 -6.88 -1.56
C ASP A 96 27.92 -6.19 -2.01
N VAL A 97 28.51 -5.34 -1.16
CA VAL A 97 29.71 -4.57 -1.54
C VAL A 97 30.91 -5.49 -1.77
N ALA A 98 31.01 -6.61 -1.04
CA ALA A 98 32.05 -7.61 -1.28
C ALA A 98 31.81 -8.43 -2.55
N GLY A 99 30.55 -8.66 -2.92
CA GLY A 99 30.17 -9.39 -4.14
C GLY A 99 30.31 -8.53 -5.41
N ASP A 100 29.72 -7.34 -5.40
CA ASP A 100 29.82 -6.34 -6.47
C ASP A 100 29.77 -4.92 -5.90
N SER A 101 30.88 -4.19 -6.06
CA SER A 101 30.96 -2.76 -5.68
C SER A 101 29.92 -1.86 -6.35
N ARG A 102 29.29 -2.29 -7.46
CA ARG A 102 28.19 -1.55 -8.10
C ARG A 102 26.95 -1.51 -7.23
N CYS A 103 26.72 -2.52 -6.39
CA CYS A 103 25.61 -2.55 -5.44
C CYS A 103 25.64 -1.36 -4.48
N LEU A 104 26.84 -0.83 -4.17
CA LEU A 104 26.96 0.38 -3.36
C LEU A 104 26.16 1.54 -3.96
N PHE A 105 26.20 1.72 -5.28
CA PHE A 105 25.55 2.84 -5.95
C PHE A 105 24.14 2.51 -6.44
N SER A 106 23.88 1.28 -6.90
CA SER A 106 22.58 0.90 -7.44
C SER A 106 21.53 0.65 -6.35
N GLU A 107 21.92 -0.08 -5.31
CA GLU A 107 20.99 -0.56 -4.28
C GLU A 107 21.08 0.29 -3.02
N TRP A 108 22.30 0.52 -2.54
CA TRP A 108 22.54 1.24 -1.29
C TRP A 108 22.63 2.76 -1.46
N GLY A 109 22.45 3.26 -2.68
CA GLY A 109 22.37 4.70 -2.98
C GLY A 109 23.64 5.51 -2.70
N GLY A 110 24.79 4.89 -2.88
CA GLY A 110 26.11 5.47 -2.70
C GLY A 110 26.57 5.51 -1.23
N PRO A 111 27.70 6.18 -0.96
CA PRO A 111 28.19 6.39 0.40
C PRO A 111 27.15 7.08 1.31
N GLU A 112 26.37 8.02 0.75
CA GLU A 112 25.32 8.74 1.46
C GLU A 112 24.20 7.79 1.89
N GLY A 113 23.65 6.99 0.97
CA GLY A 113 22.62 6.01 1.30
C GLY A 113 23.12 4.89 2.22
N ALA A 114 24.35 4.42 2.03
CA ALA A 114 24.99 3.47 2.94
C ALA A 114 25.12 4.05 4.36
N SER A 115 25.54 5.31 4.50
CA SER A 115 25.60 5.96 5.82
C SER A 115 24.23 6.07 6.48
N LEU A 116 23.19 6.29 5.66
CA LEU A 116 21.81 6.45 6.09
C LEU A 116 21.17 5.15 6.57
N LEU A 117 21.29 4.09 5.76
CA LEU A 117 20.64 2.80 5.97
C LEU A 117 21.45 1.90 6.92
N VAL A 118 22.78 1.92 6.78
CA VAL A 118 23.67 1.00 7.51
C VAL A 118 24.20 1.62 8.79
N GLY A 119 24.41 2.94 8.82
CA GLY A 119 25.04 3.65 9.94
C GLY A 119 24.39 3.39 11.31
N PRO A 120 23.07 3.63 11.47
CA PRO A 120 22.38 3.39 12.74
C PRO A 120 22.48 1.93 13.21
N ASN A 121 22.32 1.00 12.28
CA ASN A 121 22.38 -0.44 12.52
C ASN A 121 23.81 -0.93 12.86
N LEU A 122 24.83 -0.32 12.26
CA LEU A 122 26.24 -0.63 12.51
C LEU A 122 26.64 -0.26 13.95
N ALA A 123 26.19 0.90 14.45
CA ALA A 123 26.45 1.32 15.82
C ALA A 123 25.84 0.36 16.84
N ALA A 124 24.57 -0.03 16.66
CA ALA A 124 23.87 -1.00 17.50
C ALA A 124 24.55 -2.38 17.48
N THR A 125 24.93 -2.84 16.28
CA THR A 125 25.69 -4.08 16.06
C THR A 125 27.02 -4.07 16.81
N ALA A 126 27.79 -2.99 16.68
CA ALA A 126 29.06 -2.82 17.39
C ALA A 126 28.86 -2.84 18.92
N ALA A 127 27.84 -2.16 19.42
CA ALA A 127 27.52 -2.14 20.85
C ALA A 127 27.14 -3.54 21.38
N ALA A 128 26.33 -4.31 20.65
CA ALA A 128 26.00 -5.69 21.00
C ALA A 128 27.25 -6.59 21.03
N LEU A 129 28.15 -6.46 20.05
CA LEU A 129 29.43 -7.17 20.03
C LEU A 129 30.32 -6.77 21.22
N CYS A 130 30.34 -5.51 21.61
CA CYS A 130 31.02 -5.03 22.82
C CYS A 130 30.44 -5.68 24.08
N VAL A 131 29.11 -5.78 24.22
CA VAL A 131 28.48 -6.49 25.35
C VAL A 131 28.93 -7.95 25.38
N PHE A 132 28.89 -8.65 24.25
CA PHE A 132 29.39 -10.03 24.16
C PHE A 132 30.84 -10.15 24.61
N SER A 133 31.70 -9.21 24.21
CA SER A 133 33.11 -9.18 24.60
C SER A 133 33.29 -8.98 26.11
N ALA A 134 32.52 -8.08 26.71
CA ALA A 134 32.61 -7.74 28.14
C ALA A 134 32.15 -8.89 29.04
N VAL A 135 31.16 -9.66 28.61
CA VAL A 135 30.59 -10.77 29.40
C VAL A 135 31.25 -12.13 29.14
N ARG A 136 32.27 -12.19 28.27
CA ARG A 136 33.06 -13.42 28.04
C ARG A 136 33.78 -13.85 29.32
N ARG A 137 33.74 -15.16 29.62
CA ARG A 137 34.55 -15.72 30.72
C ARG A 137 36.02 -15.56 30.34
N PRO A 138 36.87 -14.98 31.19
CA PRO A 138 38.30 -14.96 30.93
C PRO A 138 38.78 -16.42 30.85
N ARG A 139 39.29 -16.82 29.67
CA ARG A 139 39.88 -18.14 29.47
C ARG A 139 41.01 -18.34 30.50
N HIS A 140 41.11 -19.54 31.07
CA HIS A 140 41.97 -19.86 32.21
C HIS A 140 43.43 -19.40 32.03
N ARG A 141 43.99 -19.44 30.81
CA ARG A 141 45.35 -18.99 30.48
C ARG A 141 45.58 -17.48 30.65
N LEU A 142 44.60 -16.66 30.26
CA LEU A 142 44.63 -15.20 30.48
C LEU A 142 44.47 -14.86 31.96
N ARG A 143 43.76 -15.69 32.72
CA ARG A 143 43.57 -15.51 34.17
C ARG A 143 44.88 -15.66 34.94
N THR A 144 45.79 -16.52 34.49
CA THR A 144 47.13 -16.68 35.08
C THR A 144 48.02 -15.48 34.76
N MET A 145 47.98 -14.96 33.53
CA MET A 145 48.70 -13.74 33.13
C MET A 145 48.13 -12.48 33.81
N LEU A 146 46.82 -12.30 33.80
CA LEU A 146 46.14 -11.17 34.43
C LEU A 146 46.22 -11.23 35.96
N ARG A 147 46.39 -12.39 36.61
CA ARG A 147 46.71 -12.46 38.04
C ARG A 147 48.12 -11.95 38.35
N ARG A 148 49.07 -12.09 37.42
CA ARG A 148 50.41 -11.47 37.55
C ARG A 148 50.34 -9.96 37.35
N LEU A 149 49.54 -9.48 36.38
CA LEU A 149 49.36 -8.04 36.13
C LEU A 149 48.43 -7.34 37.14
N ALA A 150 47.41 -8.03 37.66
CA ALA A 150 46.41 -7.46 38.58
C ALA A 150 46.87 -7.38 40.05
N ARG A 151 48.15 -7.64 40.36
CA ARG A 151 48.76 -7.09 41.58
C ARG A 151 48.92 -5.56 41.48
N ALA A 152 48.89 -4.99 40.27
CA ALA A 152 48.67 -3.56 40.07
C ALA A 152 47.17 -3.24 40.24
N ARG A 153 46.78 -2.80 41.45
CA ARG A 153 45.40 -2.47 41.84
C ARG A 153 44.69 -1.42 40.96
N TRP A 154 45.42 -0.72 40.09
CA TRP A 154 44.92 0.44 39.35
C TRP A 154 44.13 0.08 38.07
N PHE A 155 44.44 -1.03 37.39
CA PHE A 155 43.87 -1.32 36.06
C PHE A 155 42.41 -1.80 36.04
N ARG A 156 41.84 -2.24 37.17
CA ARG A 156 40.45 -2.77 37.18
C ARG A 156 39.37 -1.70 37.17
N ARG A 157 39.68 -0.45 37.53
CA ARG A 157 38.70 0.66 37.49
C ARG A 157 38.77 1.44 36.19
N THR A 158 39.94 1.54 35.55
CA THR A 158 40.12 2.32 34.33
C THR A 158 39.62 1.61 33.07
N GLY A 159 39.74 0.29 32.97
CA GLY A 159 39.32 -0.44 31.76
C GLY A 159 37.82 -0.38 31.45
N ALA A 160 36.97 -0.39 32.48
CA ALA A 160 35.52 -0.27 32.31
C ALA A 160 35.12 1.17 31.90
N VAL A 161 35.79 2.17 32.47
CA VAL A 161 35.58 3.59 32.12
C VAL A 161 36.10 3.88 30.71
N ALA A 162 37.25 3.35 30.33
CA ALA A 162 37.81 3.50 28.98
C ALA A 162 36.96 2.80 27.92
N ALA A 163 36.39 1.62 28.21
CA ALA A 163 35.46 0.96 27.30
C ALA A 163 34.14 1.73 27.17
N ALA A 164 33.60 2.25 28.28
CA ALA A 164 32.41 3.11 28.23
C ALA A 164 32.67 4.43 27.48
N LEU A 165 33.84 5.04 27.66
CA LEU A 165 34.25 6.25 26.94
C LEU A 165 34.56 5.96 25.46
N ALA A 166 35.12 4.80 25.13
CA ALA A 166 35.31 4.38 23.74
C ALA A 166 33.96 4.10 23.06
N VAL A 167 32.99 3.50 23.76
CA VAL A 167 31.62 3.38 23.26
C VAL A 167 30.98 4.76 23.12
N LEU A 168 31.12 5.67 24.07
CA LEU A 168 30.58 7.04 23.97
C LEU A 168 31.27 7.90 22.89
N GLY A 169 32.54 7.62 22.57
CA GLY A 169 33.28 8.28 21.48
C GLY A 169 33.13 7.61 20.11
N LEU A 170 32.62 6.37 20.08
CA LEU A 170 32.28 5.62 18.86
C LEU A 170 30.76 5.58 18.60
N VAL A 171 29.91 5.96 19.56
CA VAL A 171 28.61 6.53 19.25
C VAL A 171 28.96 7.72 18.39
N PRO A 172 28.72 7.65 17.09
CA PRO A 172 29.13 8.73 16.25
C PRO A 172 28.42 9.95 16.82
N THR A 173 29.19 10.97 17.18
CA THR A 173 28.76 12.34 16.90
C THR A 173 28.73 12.52 15.38
N ALA A 174 28.17 11.54 14.63
CA ALA A 174 27.38 11.83 13.48
C ALA A 174 26.36 12.75 14.09
N ASP A 175 26.61 14.03 13.91
CA ASP A 175 25.61 15.06 13.89
C ASP A 175 24.24 14.44 14.18
N LEU A 176 23.79 14.59 15.43
CA LEU A 176 22.45 15.07 15.64
C LEU A 176 22.40 16.36 14.84
N GLY A 177 22.33 16.24 13.51
CA GLY A 177 22.37 17.30 12.56
C GLY A 177 21.08 17.98 12.88
N SER A 178 21.20 19.01 13.71
CA SER A 178 20.13 19.82 14.23
C SER A 178 19.72 20.70 13.07
N GLY A 179 19.21 20.06 12.04
CA GLY A 179 18.51 20.64 10.93
C GLY A 179 17.01 20.45 11.18
N PRO A 180 16.18 21.29 10.57
CA PRO A 180 14.76 21.04 10.54
C PRO A 180 14.52 19.62 10.01
N ILE A 181 13.63 18.92 10.71
CA ILE A 181 12.94 17.74 10.22
C ILE A 181 11.57 18.29 9.86
N ALA A 182 11.26 18.38 8.57
CA ALA A 182 9.92 18.72 8.13
C ALA A 182 8.94 17.80 8.84
N ALA A 183 8.11 18.36 9.73
CA ALA A 183 7.17 17.58 10.51
C ALA A 183 6.23 16.84 9.54
N PRO A 184 5.77 15.61 9.83
CA PRO A 184 4.86 14.88 8.95
C PRO A 184 3.61 15.70 8.55
N GLY A 185 3.12 16.58 9.43
CA GLY A 185 1.99 17.49 9.14
C GLY A 185 2.33 18.72 8.29
N SER A 186 3.59 18.92 7.89
CA SER A 186 4.01 20.01 6.99
C SER A 186 3.84 19.66 5.51
N CYS A 187 3.59 18.39 5.21
CA CYS A 187 3.24 17.93 3.88
C CYS A 187 1.74 18.10 3.69
N PRO A 188 1.29 18.89 2.69
CA PRO A 188 -0.12 18.98 2.40
C PRO A 188 -0.65 17.58 2.06
N PRO A 189 -1.85 17.22 2.52
CA PRO A 189 -2.43 15.93 2.18
C PRO A 189 -2.54 15.84 0.66
N THR A 190 -2.13 14.70 0.11
CA THR A 190 -2.36 14.32 -1.29
C THR A 190 -3.83 13.96 -1.50
N THR A 191 -4.74 14.88 -1.19
CA THR A 191 -6.16 14.69 -1.48
C THR A 191 -6.40 15.00 -2.95
N PRO A 192 -7.03 14.10 -3.72
CA PRO A 192 -7.46 14.38 -5.09
C PRO A 192 -8.21 15.71 -5.15
N GLY A 193 -7.77 16.64 -6.00
CA GLY A 193 -8.41 17.94 -6.19
C GLY A 193 -7.83 19.12 -5.38
N THR A 194 -6.81 18.91 -4.54
CA THR A 194 -6.10 20.04 -3.91
C THR A 194 -5.03 20.62 -4.86
N PRO A 195 -5.08 21.93 -5.20
CA PRO A 195 -4.29 22.51 -6.29
C PRO A 195 -2.82 22.81 -5.95
N ARG A 196 -2.30 22.33 -4.82
CA ARG A 196 -0.91 22.61 -4.40
C ARG A 196 -0.18 21.32 -4.07
N VAL A 197 0.19 20.60 -5.12
CA VAL A 197 1.25 19.61 -5.02
C VAL A 197 2.56 20.38 -4.75
N PRO A 198 3.30 20.07 -3.68
CA PRO A 198 4.60 20.67 -3.45
C PRO A 198 5.48 20.43 -4.69
N ILE A 199 6.40 21.35 -4.99
CA ILE A 199 7.38 21.21 -6.07
C ILE A 199 8.80 21.29 -5.51
N GLY A 200 9.78 20.77 -6.24
CA GLY A 200 11.18 20.85 -5.83
C GLY A 200 11.50 20.01 -4.60
N GLU A 201 12.36 20.55 -3.75
CA GLU A 201 12.91 19.88 -2.56
C GLU A 201 11.85 19.49 -1.54
N GLN A 202 10.84 20.33 -1.33
CA GLN A 202 9.76 20.02 -0.38
C GLN A 202 8.93 18.82 -0.84
N ALA A 203 8.70 18.69 -2.15
CA ALA A 203 7.99 17.55 -2.71
C ALA A 203 8.77 16.26 -2.53
N PHE A 204 10.09 16.31 -2.77
CA PHE A 204 10.98 15.18 -2.51
C PHE A 204 10.95 14.77 -1.03
N LEU A 205 11.11 15.73 -0.11
CA LEU A 205 11.07 15.46 1.33
C LEU A 205 9.73 14.85 1.76
N CYS A 206 8.62 15.36 1.23
CA CYS A 206 7.30 14.82 1.52
C CYS A 206 7.12 13.41 0.98
N ALA A 207 7.48 13.17 -0.28
CA ALA A 207 7.42 11.84 -0.90
C ALA A 207 8.32 10.83 -0.18
N ALA A 208 9.54 11.22 0.19
CA ALA A 208 10.45 10.35 0.91
C ALA A 208 9.95 9.99 2.32
N ARG A 209 9.17 10.88 2.97
CA ARG A 209 8.57 10.65 4.30
C ARG A 209 7.19 10.01 4.28
N GLN A 210 6.59 9.77 3.10
CA GLN A 210 5.32 9.05 3.02
C GLN A 210 5.49 7.65 3.63
N GLY A 211 4.48 7.22 4.40
CA GLY A 211 4.49 5.92 5.08
C GLY A 211 5.52 5.78 6.21
N HIS A 212 5.92 6.88 6.87
CA HIS A 212 6.93 6.90 7.95
C HIS A 212 8.36 6.58 7.52
N GLY A 213 8.64 6.66 6.21
CA GLY A 213 10.00 6.52 5.68
C GLY A 213 10.92 7.64 6.17
N PHE A 214 12.14 7.30 6.58
CA PHE A 214 13.18 8.29 6.93
C PHE A 214 12.79 9.33 8.01
N ASP A 215 11.84 9.03 8.91
CA ASP A 215 11.34 9.98 9.92
C ASP A 215 12.44 10.60 10.79
N ALA A 216 13.46 9.80 11.13
CA ALA A 216 14.60 10.21 11.95
C ALA A 216 15.74 10.91 11.18
N VAL A 217 15.62 11.06 9.86
CA VAL A 217 16.67 11.60 9.00
C VAL A 217 16.52 13.11 8.88
N PRO A 218 17.58 13.92 9.10
CA PRO A 218 17.53 15.35 8.85
C PRO A 218 17.27 15.69 7.37
N ASP A 219 16.49 16.73 7.09
CA ASP A 219 16.08 17.08 5.71
C ASP A 219 17.27 17.29 4.76
N HIS A 220 18.36 17.90 5.24
CA HIS A 220 19.56 18.13 4.43
C HIS A 220 20.26 16.83 4.00
N ALA A 221 20.27 15.81 4.87
CA ALA A 221 20.86 14.51 4.57
C ALA A 221 20.00 13.77 3.54
N LEU A 222 18.68 13.86 3.69
CA LEU A 222 17.74 13.27 2.73
C LEU A 222 17.84 13.96 1.37
N LEU A 223 17.95 15.29 1.32
CA LEU A 223 18.17 16.04 0.08
C LEU A 223 19.51 15.71 -0.57
N ALA A 224 20.58 15.55 0.21
CA ALA A 224 21.87 15.12 -0.30
C ALA A 224 21.77 13.73 -0.97
N TYR A 225 21.09 12.79 -0.30
CA TYR A 225 20.78 11.47 -0.86
C TYR A 225 20.00 11.58 -2.18
N GLY A 226 18.90 12.34 -2.21
CA GLY A 226 18.11 12.53 -3.43
C GLY A 226 18.88 13.15 -4.60
N ARG A 227 19.78 14.10 -4.33
CA ARG A 227 20.65 14.69 -5.36
C ARG A 227 21.71 13.71 -5.85
N ALA A 228 22.28 12.90 -4.96
CA ALA A 228 23.22 11.83 -5.35
C ALA A 228 22.53 10.81 -6.27
N GLN A 229 21.28 10.44 -5.96
CA GLN A 229 20.46 9.59 -6.80
C GLN A 229 20.18 10.23 -8.17
N CYS A 230 19.83 11.52 -8.20
CA CYS A 230 19.68 12.24 -9.47
C CYS A 230 20.97 12.26 -10.31
N ALA A 231 22.13 12.44 -9.68
CA ALA A 231 23.42 12.40 -10.38
C ALA A 231 23.75 11.00 -10.95
N ALA A 232 23.23 9.93 -10.33
CA ALA A 232 23.39 8.57 -10.79
C ALA A 232 22.39 8.18 -11.92
N TYR A 233 21.27 8.90 -12.04
CA TYR A 233 20.24 8.67 -13.06
C TYR A 233 20.80 8.73 -14.50
N PRO A 234 20.38 7.84 -15.43
CA PRO A 234 19.31 6.84 -15.33
C PRO A 234 19.74 5.47 -14.79
N ARG A 235 20.95 5.34 -14.23
CA ARG A 235 21.46 4.04 -13.75
C ARG A 235 20.73 3.52 -12.51
N VAL A 236 20.05 4.39 -11.79
CA VAL A 236 19.21 4.04 -10.64
C VAL A 236 17.77 4.44 -10.96
N THR A 237 16.86 3.47 -11.00
CA THR A 237 15.46 3.67 -11.40
C THR A 237 14.46 3.51 -10.26
N HIS A 238 14.86 2.92 -9.14
CA HIS A 238 13.97 2.47 -8.06
C HIS A 238 13.25 3.61 -7.31
N TYR A 239 13.66 4.87 -7.53
CA TYR A 239 13.07 6.06 -6.87
C TYR A 239 12.72 7.17 -7.86
N VAL A 240 12.54 6.86 -9.14
CA VAL A 240 12.38 7.86 -10.21
C VAL A 240 11.23 8.83 -9.95
N HIS A 241 10.08 8.34 -9.45
CA HIS A 241 8.95 9.21 -9.08
C HIS A 241 9.27 10.14 -7.90
N ALA A 242 10.00 9.66 -6.89
CA ALA A 242 10.36 10.47 -5.72
C ALA A 242 11.38 11.55 -6.10
N ILE A 243 12.45 11.18 -6.81
CA ILE A 243 13.52 12.11 -7.21
C ILE A 243 13.10 13.04 -8.34
N ALA A 244 12.06 12.74 -9.11
CA ALA A 244 11.58 13.58 -10.22
C ALA A 244 11.40 15.04 -9.80
N SER A 245 10.88 15.27 -8.60
CA SER A 245 10.69 16.61 -8.06
C SER A 245 11.98 17.45 -7.93
N ILE A 246 13.14 16.82 -7.77
CA ILE A 246 14.46 17.47 -7.67
C ILE A 246 15.41 17.12 -8.83
N CYS A 247 14.94 16.32 -9.79
CA CYS A 247 15.76 15.77 -10.87
C CYS A 247 15.09 15.99 -12.23
N PRO A 248 15.44 17.05 -12.98
CA PRO A 248 14.77 17.39 -14.23
C PRO A 248 14.75 16.28 -15.30
N PRO A 249 15.83 15.51 -15.51
CA PRO A 249 15.79 14.39 -16.44
C PRO A 249 14.79 13.31 -16.02
N ALA A 250 14.77 12.93 -14.74
CA ALA A 250 13.81 11.96 -14.22
C ALA A 250 12.37 12.48 -14.32
N ALA A 251 12.12 13.77 -14.05
CA ALA A 251 10.80 14.37 -14.24
C ALA A 251 10.32 14.31 -15.69
N ALA A 252 11.21 14.56 -16.65
CA ALA A 252 10.87 14.44 -18.07
C ALA A 252 10.48 13.01 -18.44
N ASP A 253 11.12 12.01 -17.84
CA ASP A 253 10.83 10.59 -18.09
C ASP A 253 9.51 10.16 -17.46
N VAL A 254 9.26 10.55 -16.20
CA VAL A 254 7.97 10.33 -15.51
C VAL A 254 6.83 10.98 -16.28
N LEU A 255 6.99 12.22 -16.76
CA LEU A 255 5.95 12.89 -17.53
C LEU A 255 5.66 12.17 -18.85
N ARG A 256 6.69 11.66 -19.54
CA ARG A 256 6.50 10.87 -20.77
C ARG A 256 5.76 9.57 -20.48
N GLU A 257 6.08 8.89 -19.38
CA GLU A 257 5.38 7.69 -18.94
C GLU A 257 3.92 7.96 -18.62
N ILE A 258 3.62 8.97 -17.79
CA ILE A 258 2.25 9.39 -17.46
C ILE A 258 1.47 9.72 -18.74
N THR A 259 2.04 10.52 -19.63
CA THR A 259 1.40 10.90 -20.90
C THR A 259 1.13 9.67 -21.77
N ALA A 260 2.06 8.71 -21.83
CA ALA A 260 1.89 7.48 -22.58
C ALA A 260 0.81 6.57 -21.98
N GLN A 261 0.75 6.47 -20.65
CA GLN A 261 -0.28 5.73 -19.91
C GLN A 261 -1.66 6.37 -20.09
N GLU A 262 -1.79 7.69 -19.96
CA GLU A 262 -3.03 8.43 -20.21
C GLU A 262 -3.52 8.24 -21.65
N ALA A 263 -2.63 8.31 -22.64
CA ALA A 263 -2.98 8.06 -24.04
C ALA A 263 -3.36 6.58 -24.29
N ALA A 264 -2.78 5.63 -23.57
CA ALA A 264 -3.20 4.23 -23.62
C ALA A 264 -4.57 4.02 -22.97
N TYR A 265 -4.82 4.62 -21.81
CA TYR A 265 -6.10 4.59 -21.11
C TYR A 265 -7.22 5.20 -21.96
N ALA A 266 -7.03 6.41 -22.48
CA ALA A 266 -8.00 7.08 -23.34
C ALA A 266 -8.35 6.26 -24.61
N ARG A 267 -7.37 5.52 -25.17
CA ARG A 267 -7.64 4.61 -26.30
C ARG A 267 -8.48 3.41 -25.88
N ARG A 268 -8.27 2.85 -24.69
CA ARG A 268 -9.10 1.76 -24.14
C ARG A 268 -10.51 2.24 -23.88
N GLU A 269 -10.68 3.40 -23.24
CA GLU A 269 -12.00 3.99 -23.01
C GLU A 269 -12.75 4.25 -24.31
N ALA A 270 -12.09 4.82 -25.32
CA ALA A 270 -12.71 5.05 -26.62
C ALA A 270 -13.12 3.74 -27.32
N ALA A 271 -12.30 2.69 -27.18
CA ALA A 271 -12.62 1.37 -27.72
C ALA A 271 -13.82 0.72 -26.99
N ALA A 272 -13.84 0.77 -25.65
CA ALA A 272 -14.95 0.30 -24.83
C ALA A 272 -16.25 1.03 -25.16
N GLN A 273 -16.20 2.37 -25.24
CA GLN A 273 -17.33 3.20 -25.64
C GLN A 273 -17.85 2.82 -27.05
N ALA A 274 -16.96 2.60 -28.02
CA ALA A 274 -17.33 2.17 -29.36
C ALA A 274 -17.97 0.77 -29.39
N ILE A 275 -17.66 -0.11 -28.42
CA ILE A 275 -18.35 -1.40 -28.25
C ILE A 275 -19.76 -1.15 -27.70
N CYS A 276 -19.90 -0.36 -26.62
CA CYS A 276 -21.21 -0.01 -26.07
C CYS A 276 -22.14 0.63 -27.11
N ASP A 277 -21.62 1.55 -27.92
CA ASP A 277 -22.41 2.24 -28.95
C ASP A 277 -22.90 1.32 -30.07
N ARG A 278 -22.11 0.31 -30.44
CA ARG A 278 -22.49 -0.68 -31.46
C ARG A 278 -23.46 -1.74 -30.92
N SER A 279 -23.42 -2.01 -29.62
CA SER A 279 -24.27 -3.00 -28.95
C SER A 279 -25.60 -2.47 -28.44
N ARG A 280 -26.00 -1.24 -28.82
CA ARG A 280 -27.26 -0.65 -28.40
C ARG A 280 -28.46 -1.53 -28.77
N HIS A 281 -29.29 -1.80 -27.77
CA HIS A 281 -30.51 -2.56 -27.94
C HIS A 281 -31.48 -1.85 -28.88
N ARG A 282 -32.29 -2.63 -29.62
CA ARG A 282 -33.35 -2.14 -30.51
C ARG A 282 -34.70 -2.59 -29.96
N PRO A 283 -35.39 -1.74 -29.18
CA PRO A 283 -36.67 -2.09 -28.56
C PRO A 283 -37.70 -2.64 -29.54
N ARG A 284 -38.37 -3.74 -29.20
CA ARG A 284 -39.50 -4.29 -29.99
C ARG A 284 -40.78 -3.47 -29.87
N ILE A 285 -40.91 -2.71 -28.80
CA ILE A 285 -41.99 -1.74 -28.60
C ILE A 285 -41.37 -0.42 -28.15
N LYS A 286 -42.07 0.70 -28.31
CA LYS A 286 -41.52 2.02 -27.94
C LYS A 286 -41.43 2.16 -26.41
N PRO A 287 -40.23 2.37 -25.83
CA PRO A 287 -40.07 2.71 -24.41
C PRO A 287 -40.53 4.15 -24.14
N VAL A 288 -40.92 4.41 -22.89
CA VAL A 288 -41.24 5.75 -22.37
C VAL A 288 -39.96 6.51 -22.06
N LEU A 289 -38.99 5.81 -21.47
CA LEU A 289 -37.71 6.34 -21.05
C LEU A 289 -36.62 5.35 -21.49
N VAL A 290 -35.53 5.89 -22.02
CA VAL A 290 -34.31 5.13 -22.30
C VAL A 290 -33.16 5.90 -21.71
N ALA A 291 -32.33 5.22 -20.93
CA ALA A 291 -31.08 5.73 -20.42
C ALA A 291 -29.93 4.79 -20.80
N HIS A 292 -28.78 5.36 -21.10
CA HIS A 292 -27.57 4.62 -21.39
C HIS A 292 -26.47 5.17 -20.50
N VAL A 293 -25.78 4.29 -19.78
CA VAL A 293 -24.61 4.64 -18.98
C VAL A 293 -23.53 3.58 -19.21
N ARG A 294 -22.28 4.03 -19.26
CA ARG A 294 -21.11 3.15 -19.19
C ARG A 294 -20.65 3.22 -17.75
N GLU A 295 -20.71 2.10 -17.06
CA GLU A 295 -20.51 2.02 -15.62
C GLU A 295 -19.30 1.18 -15.27
N PHE A 296 -18.54 1.56 -14.26
CA PHE A 296 -17.52 0.72 -13.64
C PHE A 296 -17.84 0.67 -12.15
N SER A 297 -18.37 -0.46 -11.69
CA SER A 297 -18.78 -0.63 -10.30
C SER A 297 -18.16 -1.88 -9.71
N GLU A 298 -17.64 -1.74 -8.49
CA GLU A 298 -17.11 -2.85 -7.70
C GLU A 298 -18.21 -3.72 -7.08
N ILE A 299 -19.42 -3.18 -6.92
CA ILE A 299 -20.52 -3.84 -6.21
C ILE A 299 -21.83 -3.92 -7.01
N GLY A 300 -21.78 -3.53 -8.29
CA GLY A 300 -22.93 -3.50 -9.18
C GLY A 300 -23.75 -2.20 -9.10
N MET A 301 -25.03 -2.29 -9.46
CA MET A 301 -25.94 -1.15 -9.41
C MET A 301 -27.09 -1.41 -8.46
N GLU A 302 -27.45 -0.39 -7.68
CA GLU A 302 -28.46 -0.49 -6.65
C GLU A 302 -29.47 0.66 -6.73
N ALA A 303 -30.70 0.38 -6.31
CA ALA A 303 -31.72 1.38 -6.10
C ALA A 303 -32.24 1.26 -4.67
N TYR A 304 -32.22 2.38 -3.93
CA TYR A 304 -32.72 2.48 -2.57
C TYR A 304 -33.80 3.55 -2.51
N GLU A 305 -35.01 3.16 -2.13
CA GLU A 305 -36.11 4.05 -1.81
C GLU A 305 -36.34 4.03 -0.31
N ASP A 306 -36.19 5.20 0.33
CA ASP A 306 -36.28 5.47 1.77
C ASP A 306 -34.95 5.32 2.54
N HIS A 307 -34.43 6.45 3.03
CA HIS A 307 -33.14 6.57 3.71
C HIS A 307 -33.25 6.64 5.24
N GLU A 308 -34.48 6.68 5.78
CA GLU A 308 -34.68 6.86 7.23
C GLU A 308 -34.93 5.50 7.93
N ASP A 309 -33.90 5.00 8.60
CA ASP A 309 -33.97 4.00 9.68
C ASP A 309 -34.58 2.61 9.40
N SER A 310 -34.96 2.29 8.17
CA SER A 310 -35.29 0.90 7.84
C SER A 310 -33.99 0.09 7.80
N ALA A 311 -33.87 -0.91 8.68
CA ALA A 311 -32.89 -1.97 8.53
C ALA A 311 -33.08 -2.53 7.12
N GLN A 312 -32.19 -2.15 6.20
CA GLN A 312 -32.33 -2.44 4.78
C GLN A 312 -32.61 -3.93 4.63
N GLU A 313 -33.79 -4.27 4.11
CA GLU A 313 -34.07 -5.65 3.79
C GLU A 313 -33.02 -6.07 2.78
N VAL A 314 -32.16 -6.98 3.20
CA VAL A 314 -31.10 -7.53 2.35
C VAL A 314 -31.81 -8.19 1.18
N SER A 315 -31.59 -7.65 -0.02
CA SER A 315 -32.15 -8.21 -1.23
C SER A 315 -31.63 -9.63 -1.38
N VAL A 316 -32.54 -10.60 -1.51
CA VAL A 316 -32.14 -11.98 -1.79
C VAL A 316 -31.70 -12.03 -3.25
N MET A 317 -30.42 -12.29 -3.49
CA MET A 317 -29.86 -12.40 -4.84
C MET A 317 -30.39 -13.65 -5.55
N HIS A 318 -30.69 -13.50 -6.84
CA HIS A 318 -31.15 -14.58 -7.71
C HIS A 318 -30.23 -14.72 -8.91
N GLY A 319 -29.68 -15.94 -9.09
CA GLY A 319 -28.76 -16.27 -10.18
C GLY A 319 -27.51 -15.38 -10.23
N ASP A 320 -27.07 -14.89 -9.08
CA ASP A 320 -25.93 -13.98 -8.89
C ASP A 320 -26.02 -12.64 -9.64
N LEU A 321 -27.18 -12.34 -10.26
CA LEU A 321 -27.37 -11.19 -11.15
C LEU A 321 -28.31 -10.14 -10.55
N VAL A 322 -29.45 -10.52 -9.97
CA VAL A 322 -30.43 -9.53 -9.48
C VAL A 322 -31.11 -9.99 -8.20
N GLY A 323 -31.22 -9.07 -7.24
CA GLY A 323 -31.96 -9.24 -6.00
C GLY A 323 -32.95 -8.09 -5.81
N SER A 324 -34.08 -8.39 -5.18
CA SER A 324 -35.11 -7.37 -4.90
C SER A 324 -35.74 -7.57 -3.52
N ALA A 325 -35.94 -6.47 -2.82
CA ALA A 325 -36.80 -6.32 -1.66
C ALA A 325 -37.68 -5.06 -1.83
N PRO A 326 -38.74 -4.86 -1.05
CA PRO A 326 -39.49 -3.60 -1.08
C PRO A 326 -38.55 -2.40 -0.87
N GLY A 327 -38.53 -1.48 -1.84
CA GLY A 327 -37.66 -0.29 -1.81
C GLY A 327 -36.19 -0.54 -2.15
N HIS A 328 -35.73 -1.80 -2.27
CA HIS A 328 -34.33 -2.11 -2.57
C HIS A 328 -34.20 -3.04 -3.79
N LEU A 329 -33.44 -2.62 -4.79
CA LEU A 329 -33.05 -3.45 -5.93
C LEU A 329 -31.53 -3.47 -6.02
N SER A 330 -30.94 -4.65 -6.16
CA SER A 330 -29.51 -4.83 -6.40
C SER A 330 -29.28 -5.63 -7.68
N ILE A 331 -28.39 -5.15 -8.54
CA ILE A 331 -28.00 -5.77 -9.81
C ILE A 331 -26.49 -5.95 -9.78
N SER A 332 -26.06 -7.21 -9.70
CA SER A 332 -24.66 -7.59 -9.62
C SER A 332 -24.10 -7.92 -11.00
N PHE A 333 -22.86 -7.50 -11.24
CA PHE A 333 -22.08 -7.84 -12.44
C PHE A 333 -20.59 -7.83 -12.08
N SER A 334 -19.71 -8.27 -13.00
CA SER A 334 -18.30 -8.41 -12.68
C SER A 334 -17.64 -7.06 -12.38
N PRO A 335 -16.90 -6.91 -11.27
CA PRO A 335 -16.19 -5.67 -10.94
C PRO A 335 -14.94 -5.46 -11.79
N GLU A 336 -14.51 -6.48 -12.53
CA GLU A 336 -13.29 -6.43 -13.34
C GLU A 336 -13.50 -5.74 -14.70
N TYR A 337 -14.76 -5.52 -15.12
CA TYR A 337 -15.11 -5.06 -16.47
C TYR A 337 -16.10 -3.89 -16.41
N GLU A 338 -15.91 -2.92 -17.30
CA GLU A 338 -16.91 -1.88 -17.53
C GLU A 338 -18.21 -2.49 -18.07
N ALA A 339 -19.35 -1.97 -17.63
CA ALA A 339 -20.68 -2.36 -18.05
C ALA A 339 -21.32 -1.34 -19.00
N CYS A 340 -21.75 -1.79 -20.18
CA CYS A 340 -22.66 -1.05 -21.03
C CYS A 340 -24.10 -1.25 -20.54
N VAL A 341 -24.59 -0.34 -19.71
CA VAL A 341 -25.92 -0.44 -19.11
C VAL A 341 -26.93 0.33 -19.96
N THR A 342 -27.97 -0.36 -20.40
CA THR A 342 -29.13 0.23 -21.07
C THR A 342 -30.37 -0.02 -20.23
N THR A 343 -31.04 1.05 -19.82
CA THR A 343 -32.28 0.97 -19.06
C THR A 343 -33.44 1.45 -19.91
N GLU A 344 -34.48 0.63 -20.01
CA GLU A 344 -35.66 0.89 -20.82
C GLU A 344 -36.92 0.74 -19.97
N VAL A 345 -37.72 1.81 -19.91
CA VAL A 345 -38.96 1.81 -19.12
C VAL A 345 -40.17 1.78 -20.05
N TYR A 346 -41.14 0.92 -19.76
CA TYR A 346 -42.32 0.69 -20.59
C TYR A 346 -43.63 0.89 -19.83
N ARG A 347 -44.71 1.31 -20.52
CA ARG A 347 -46.08 1.38 -19.93
C ARG A 347 -46.76 0.03 -19.79
N ARG A 348 -46.25 -1.00 -20.45
CA ARG A 348 -46.80 -2.35 -20.49
C ARG A 348 -45.66 -3.36 -20.64
N ARG A 349 -45.93 -4.62 -20.33
CA ARG A 349 -44.97 -5.71 -20.44
C ARG A 349 -44.35 -5.79 -21.85
N PRO A 350 -43.02 -5.62 -21.99
CA PRO A 350 -42.33 -5.83 -23.25
C PRO A 350 -42.21 -7.33 -23.58
N PRO A 351 -42.10 -7.70 -24.87
CA PRO A 351 -41.85 -9.07 -25.28
C PRO A 351 -40.60 -9.65 -24.61
N VAL A 352 -40.55 -10.97 -24.42
CA VAL A 352 -39.39 -11.65 -23.84
C VAL A 352 -38.29 -11.83 -24.90
N GLU A 353 -37.05 -11.48 -24.56
CA GLU A 353 -35.90 -11.51 -25.45
C GLU A 353 -34.74 -12.30 -24.81
N VAL A 354 -34.65 -13.61 -25.07
CA VAL A 354 -33.58 -14.45 -24.50
C VAL A 354 -32.43 -14.74 -25.46
N LYS A 355 -32.61 -14.47 -26.76
CA LYS A 355 -31.62 -14.78 -27.78
C LYS A 355 -30.45 -13.79 -27.71
N GLY A 356 -29.24 -14.31 -27.58
CA GLY A 356 -28.00 -13.50 -27.55
C GLY A 356 -27.63 -12.91 -26.19
N TRP A 357 -28.39 -13.25 -25.13
CA TRP A 357 -28.09 -12.95 -23.73
C TRP A 357 -27.63 -14.21 -23.03
N ASP A 358 -26.74 -14.12 -22.05
CA ASP A 358 -26.27 -15.29 -21.31
C ASP A 358 -27.19 -15.59 -20.13
N GLN A 359 -27.67 -14.55 -19.47
CA GLN A 359 -28.65 -14.64 -18.40
C GLN A 359 -29.81 -13.67 -18.61
N VAL A 360 -31.02 -14.09 -18.25
CA VAL A 360 -32.21 -13.24 -18.23
C VAL A 360 -33.07 -13.58 -17.03
N ILE A 361 -33.14 -12.66 -16.06
CA ILE A 361 -33.90 -12.84 -14.82
C ILE A 361 -34.91 -11.70 -14.67
N GLU A 362 -36.13 -12.04 -14.30
CA GLU A 362 -37.20 -11.07 -14.03
C GLU A 362 -37.66 -11.16 -12.58
N VAL A 363 -37.54 -10.07 -11.83
CA VAL A 363 -37.96 -9.96 -10.43
C VAL A 363 -39.12 -8.98 -10.28
N GLY A 364 -39.85 -9.10 -9.16
CA GLY A 364 -40.82 -8.10 -8.74
C GLY A 364 -40.14 -7.05 -7.88
N TYR A 365 -40.47 -5.78 -8.10
CA TYR A 365 -39.96 -4.67 -7.31
C TYR A 365 -41.12 -3.81 -6.83
N HIS A 366 -41.21 -3.57 -5.52
CA HIS A 366 -42.18 -2.65 -4.96
C HIS A 366 -41.48 -1.32 -4.66
N SER A 367 -41.90 -0.27 -5.36
CA SER A 367 -41.43 1.11 -5.21
C SER A 367 -42.33 1.84 -4.22
N PRO A 368 -41.94 1.99 -2.93
CA PRO A 368 -42.78 2.55 -1.88
C PRO A 368 -42.97 4.07 -2.01
N THR A 369 -42.01 4.78 -2.60
CA THR A 369 -42.01 6.25 -2.73
C THR A 369 -42.28 6.69 -4.17
N GLY A 370 -41.93 5.85 -5.15
CA GLY A 370 -41.92 6.25 -6.56
C GLY A 370 -40.62 6.93 -6.97
N ASP A 371 -39.56 6.86 -6.15
CA ASP A 371 -38.23 7.41 -6.43
C ASP A 371 -37.24 6.31 -6.84
N PHE A 372 -37.61 5.55 -7.87
CA PHE A 372 -36.83 4.40 -8.30
C PHE A 372 -35.62 4.85 -9.13
N VAL A 373 -34.53 5.22 -8.46
CA VAL A 373 -33.27 5.64 -9.06
C VAL A 373 -32.22 4.53 -8.91
N LEU A 374 -31.71 4.05 -10.03
CA LEU A 374 -30.65 3.04 -10.04
C LEU A 374 -29.28 3.74 -10.22
N ARG A 375 -28.31 3.40 -9.38
CA ARG A 375 -26.99 4.03 -9.35
C ARG A 375 -25.90 3.06 -8.90
N ASP A 376 -24.64 3.38 -9.18
CA ASP A 376 -23.53 2.83 -8.41
C ASP A 376 -23.49 3.57 -7.04
N PRO A 377 -23.60 2.89 -5.90
CA PRO A 377 -23.51 3.52 -4.58
C PRO A 377 -22.16 4.24 -4.31
N MET A 378 -21.12 3.98 -5.10
CA MET A 378 -19.80 4.60 -4.99
C MET A 378 -19.51 5.66 -6.07
N ALA A 379 -20.34 5.78 -7.11
CA ALA A 379 -20.07 6.66 -8.23
C ALA A 379 -21.27 7.52 -8.65
N GLU A 380 -20.98 8.70 -9.21
CA GLU A 380 -21.92 9.49 -10.01
C GLU A 380 -21.64 9.20 -11.50
N PRO A 381 -22.65 9.16 -12.40
CA PRO A 381 -24.00 9.70 -12.25
C PRO A 381 -25.11 8.67 -12.01
N GLU A 382 -26.19 9.11 -11.35
CA GLU A 382 -27.40 8.31 -11.16
C GLU A 382 -28.24 8.23 -12.45
N LEU A 383 -28.93 7.10 -12.67
CA LEU A 383 -29.92 7.02 -13.74
C LEU A 383 -31.14 7.91 -13.41
N PRO A 384 -31.88 8.41 -14.42
CA PRO A 384 -33.14 9.11 -14.15
C PRO A 384 -34.12 8.21 -13.41
N ASN A 385 -35.06 8.80 -12.66
CA ASN A 385 -36.11 8.04 -11.98
C ASN A 385 -36.89 7.14 -12.96
N LEU A 386 -36.90 5.84 -12.66
CA LEU A 386 -37.40 4.75 -13.49
C LEU A 386 -38.87 4.40 -13.18
N ALA A 387 -39.45 4.96 -12.11
CA ALA A 387 -40.83 4.75 -11.70
C ALA A 387 -41.82 5.62 -12.50
N VAL A 388 -41.96 5.36 -13.80
CA VAL A 388 -42.83 6.16 -14.70
C VAL A 388 -44.33 6.14 -14.34
N ALA A 389 -44.77 5.21 -13.49
CA ALA A 389 -46.14 5.13 -12.96
C ALA A 389 -46.26 5.62 -11.51
N GLY A 390 -45.20 6.21 -10.95
CA GLY A 390 -45.09 6.60 -9.54
C GLY A 390 -44.94 5.40 -8.60
N LYS A 391 -45.34 5.57 -7.34
CA LYS A 391 -45.38 4.49 -6.35
C LYS A 391 -46.16 3.27 -6.86
N GLY A 392 -45.63 2.06 -6.63
CA GLY A 392 -46.35 0.83 -6.93
C GLY A 392 -45.45 -0.37 -7.23
N HIS A 393 -46.05 -1.39 -7.84
CA HIS A 393 -45.33 -2.62 -8.22
C HIS A 393 -44.84 -2.56 -9.67
N TYR A 394 -43.59 -2.91 -9.83
CA TYR A 394 -42.86 -3.01 -11.08
C TYR A 394 -42.34 -4.42 -11.28
N ARG A 395 -42.11 -4.77 -12.54
CA ARG A 395 -41.31 -5.91 -12.94
C ARG A 395 -40.02 -5.38 -13.52
N VAL A 396 -38.90 -5.90 -13.02
CA VAL A 396 -37.56 -5.56 -13.50
C VAL A 396 -36.99 -6.80 -14.16
N ARG A 397 -36.75 -6.73 -15.46
CA ARG A 397 -36.10 -7.81 -16.23
C ARG A 397 -34.69 -7.38 -16.58
N VAL A 398 -33.71 -8.07 -16.01
CA VAL A 398 -32.29 -7.85 -16.27
C VAL A 398 -31.83 -8.89 -17.28
N HIS A 399 -31.26 -8.42 -18.38
CA HIS A 399 -30.56 -9.26 -19.34
C HIS A 399 -29.08 -8.95 -19.20
N TYR A 400 -28.28 -10.00 -19.10
CA TYR A 400 -26.84 -9.91 -18.92
C TYR A 400 -26.14 -10.72 -20.00
N ARG A 401 -25.07 -10.14 -20.54
CA ARG A 401 -24.15 -10.80 -21.45
C ARG A 401 -22.74 -10.58 -20.96
N GLU A 402 -22.02 -11.68 -20.82
CA GLU A 402 -20.66 -11.72 -20.31
C GLU A 402 -19.70 -10.95 -21.23
N PRO A 403 -18.62 -10.40 -20.66
CA PRO A 403 -17.56 -9.84 -21.46
C PRO A 403 -16.79 -10.96 -22.17
N ASP A 404 -16.19 -10.65 -23.32
CA ASP A 404 -15.04 -11.42 -23.81
C ASP A 404 -13.83 -11.09 -22.92
N TRP A 405 -13.50 -12.02 -22.03
CA TRP A 405 -12.44 -11.91 -21.02
C TRP A 405 -11.05 -11.75 -21.66
N ASP A 406 -10.76 -12.49 -22.73
CA ASP A 406 -9.46 -12.42 -23.41
C ASP A 406 -9.28 -11.09 -24.14
N ALA A 407 -10.37 -10.56 -24.69
CA ALA A 407 -10.37 -9.29 -25.41
C ALA A 407 -10.63 -8.06 -24.52
N PHE A 408 -10.86 -8.23 -23.21
CA PHE A 408 -11.21 -7.16 -22.27
C PHE A 408 -12.37 -6.29 -22.76
N THR A 409 -13.41 -6.90 -23.31
CA THR A 409 -14.58 -6.15 -23.78
C THR A 409 -15.54 -5.81 -22.64
N PRO A 410 -16.32 -4.72 -22.73
CA PRO A 410 -17.34 -4.43 -21.74
C PRO A 410 -18.41 -5.52 -21.64
N GLN A 411 -18.90 -5.76 -20.42
CA GLN A 411 -20.11 -6.54 -20.18
C GLN A 411 -21.35 -5.73 -20.56
N HIS A 412 -22.47 -6.39 -20.88
CA HIS A 412 -23.67 -5.70 -21.36
C HIS A 412 -24.87 -6.00 -20.47
N LEU A 413 -25.54 -4.94 -20.02
CA LEU A 413 -26.78 -5.03 -19.25
C LEU A 413 -27.92 -4.34 -20.00
N LEU A 414 -29.04 -5.04 -20.11
CA LEU A 414 -30.32 -4.48 -20.54
C LEU A 414 -31.36 -4.65 -19.44
N ILE A 415 -31.75 -3.54 -18.84
CA ILE A 415 -32.68 -3.48 -17.71
C ILE A 415 -34.01 -2.95 -18.24
N MET A 416 -35.00 -3.84 -18.32
CA MET A 416 -36.36 -3.46 -18.74
C MET A 416 -37.28 -3.34 -17.53
N ILE A 417 -37.93 -2.19 -17.38
CA ILE A 417 -38.81 -1.89 -16.24
C ILE A 417 -40.22 -1.60 -16.75
N TYR A 418 -41.22 -2.19 -16.12
CA TYR A 418 -42.62 -1.96 -16.49
C TYR A 418 -43.57 -2.22 -15.31
N PRO A 419 -44.74 -1.55 -15.26
CA PRO A 419 -45.74 -1.83 -14.23
C PRO A 419 -46.21 -3.29 -14.27
N GLY A 420 -46.24 -3.95 -13.12
CA GLY A 420 -46.72 -5.33 -13.01
C GLY A 420 -46.71 -5.79 -11.56
N ARG A 421 -47.73 -6.57 -11.19
CA ARG A 421 -47.86 -7.12 -9.83
C ARG A 421 -47.09 -8.42 -9.68
N GLY A 422 -46.74 -8.74 -8.43
CA GLY A 422 -46.20 -10.03 -8.01
C GLY A 422 -44.70 -10.01 -7.78
N ASP A 423 -44.28 -10.68 -6.70
CA ASP A 423 -42.90 -10.72 -6.23
C ASP A 423 -42.17 -11.99 -6.69
N GLN A 424 -42.78 -12.73 -7.62
CA GLN A 424 -42.21 -13.94 -8.20
C GLN A 424 -40.92 -13.63 -8.95
N VAL A 425 -39.89 -14.43 -8.71
CA VAL A 425 -38.70 -14.50 -9.55
C VAL A 425 -38.96 -15.42 -10.74
N ILE A 426 -38.62 -14.97 -11.94
CA ILE A 426 -38.73 -15.75 -13.16
C ILE A 426 -37.35 -15.80 -13.82
N ASP A 427 -36.74 -16.98 -13.76
CA ASP A 427 -35.51 -17.29 -14.49
C ASP A 427 -35.90 -17.64 -15.94
N LEU A 428 -35.71 -16.69 -16.85
CA LEU A 428 -36.07 -16.84 -18.28
C LEU A 428 -34.93 -17.49 -19.07
N LYS A 429 -33.69 -17.33 -18.59
CA LYS A 429 -32.50 -17.99 -19.10
C LYS A 429 -31.42 -17.98 -18.02
N ARG A 430 -30.88 -19.16 -17.71
CA ARG A 430 -29.73 -19.35 -16.82
C ARG A 430 -28.44 -19.48 -17.62
N ALA A 431 -27.33 -19.00 -17.08
CA ALA A 431 -25.99 -19.30 -17.60
C ALA A 431 -25.73 -20.81 -17.54
N PRO A 432 -24.99 -21.37 -18.50
CA PRO A 432 -24.44 -22.72 -18.35
C PRO A 432 -23.54 -22.74 -17.10
N SER A 433 -23.86 -23.61 -16.15
CA SER A 433 -23.12 -23.80 -14.89
C SER A 433 -21.72 -24.36 -15.10
#